data_AF-A0A1I7SVD6-F1
#
_entry.id   AF-A0A1I7SVD6-F1
#
_cell.length_a   1.000
_cell.length_b   1.000
_cell.length_c   1.000
_cell.angle_alpha   90.00
_cell.angle_beta   90.00
_cell.angle_gamma   90.00
#
_symmetry.space_group_name_H-M   'P 1'
#
loop_
_entity.id
_entity.type
_entity.pdbx_description
1 polymer ?
#
loop_
_entity_poly.entity_id
_entity_poly.type
_entity_poly.pdbx_seq_one_letter_code
_entity_poly.pdbx_strand_id
1 'polypeptide(L)'
;MGTKFRFPPIRWPTAIFFFLILLPIALCKPPSYGQLSTLELLRELRPIQPPHCSRALITPAGSSFLHGKSSNTTRVKLGLSVGQSVCFRKTDSHNASLADLDVMHTITLERLEQYHPVTQRYRFAIPELETKCICECRADAAVCQASDYNFGTCGGERDSSGRPTACYRTFFSDQPNVGCPTGHSEEPKLCCELKFRPYQDRTFTAVKLESPTTFAVLEYVAYLWNDKGRWEEMDKRNIRVTMDSGTQIQFLDSDRSLEMGVASSGKSTNQLEAGMYFVENLGHGQYGQLRKQALNEITEHSFDKLGWFRVSPEGAGTVQGGFVLMDKIHRAKAENCLEQRYQSILDANFYVNQADNSSTSFTLPDSLDQQLNWIKTATLFGHTERHAVVTENDGANLEISLVSKAPNTALNFIHNASNIQDFSALILVDKLSNSMLNISVYNSTGILHGYVRHVSDSYGTTIDSFTIRVPAAEVEEQHVLIRIKPYEPNTQHTVCLRPDDGDGIEICRNVASVHFDLETQTIHNEWNKPTGYCEECNQFTVNGFLQSLNPVAWIKDIHSVTDGLNLVVNLGAFLVCIFLIYFLLFKVVIPVVNCIIAPLNCITECFEKKKKKRRSTGSSEKV
;
A
#
# COMPACT_ATOMS: atom_id res chain seq x y z
N MET A 1 -90.59 -33.55 -19.58
CA MET A 1 -90.60 -32.91 -20.92
C MET A 1 -89.63 -31.76 -20.83
N GLY A 2 -88.44 -31.78 -21.41
CA GLY A 2 -88.11 -31.87 -22.82
C GLY A 2 -86.68 -31.34 -22.96
N THR A 3 -85.91 -32.01 -23.79
CA THR A 3 -84.45 -32.04 -23.86
C THR A 3 -83.78 -30.87 -24.60
N LYS A 4 -82.53 -30.59 -24.18
CA LYS A 4 -81.30 -30.23 -24.94
C LYS A 4 -81.28 -28.96 -25.80
N PHE A 5 -80.23 -28.14 -25.62
CA PHE A 5 -79.23 -27.84 -26.68
C PHE A 5 -77.92 -27.28 -26.08
N ARG A 6 -76.77 -27.69 -26.64
CA ARG A 6 -75.37 -27.36 -26.28
C ARG A 6 -74.88 -26.08 -27.00
N PHE A 7 -73.92 -25.37 -26.41
CA PHE A 7 -72.83 -24.61 -27.09
C PHE A 7 -71.56 -24.53 -26.16
N PRO A 8 -70.35 -24.24 -26.69
CA PRO A 8 -69.05 -24.83 -26.27
C PRO A 8 -68.19 -23.90 -25.38
N PRO A 9 -66.97 -24.31 -24.93
CA PRO A 9 -66.25 -23.60 -23.88
C PRO A 9 -65.42 -22.43 -24.41
N ILE A 10 -65.47 -21.30 -23.71
CA ILE A 10 -64.60 -20.14 -23.94
C ILE A 10 -63.36 -20.29 -23.05
N ARG A 11 -62.20 -20.41 -23.69
CA ARG A 11 -60.87 -20.33 -23.09
C ARG A 11 -60.65 -18.92 -22.53
N TRP A 12 -60.38 -18.81 -21.23
CA TRP A 12 -59.82 -17.61 -20.62
C TRP A 12 -58.29 -17.75 -20.52
N PRO A 13 -57.50 -16.72 -20.88
CA PRO A 13 -56.04 -16.81 -20.89
C PRO A 13 -55.47 -16.66 -19.47
N THR A 14 -54.50 -17.51 -19.18
CA THR A 14 -53.70 -17.63 -17.94
C THR A 14 -52.82 -16.41 -17.61
N ALA A 15 -53.02 -15.28 -18.27
CA ALA A 15 -52.18 -14.08 -18.13
C ALA A 15 -52.62 -13.13 -16.99
N ILE A 16 -53.86 -13.26 -16.47
CA ILE A 16 -54.40 -12.32 -15.47
C ILE A 16 -54.00 -12.72 -14.03
N PHE A 17 -53.68 -14.00 -13.78
CA PHE A 17 -53.30 -14.46 -12.44
C PHE A 17 -51.86 -14.10 -12.04
N PHE A 18 -50.97 -13.89 -13.01
CA PHE A 18 -49.57 -13.53 -12.74
C PHE A 18 -49.40 -12.04 -12.38
N PHE A 19 -50.30 -11.17 -12.84
CA PHE A 19 -50.21 -9.72 -12.60
C PHE A 19 -50.74 -9.29 -11.23
N LEU A 20 -51.59 -10.10 -10.58
CA LEU A 20 -52.16 -9.79 -9.26
C LEU A 20 -51.26 -10.18 -8.08
N ILE A 21 -50.24 -11.00 -8.30
CA ILE A 21 -49.30 -11.43 -7.23
C ILE A 21 -48.04 -10.53 -7.19
N LEU A 22 -47.74 -9.81 -8.28
CA LEU A 22 -46.54 -8.94 -8.35
C LEU A 22 -46.80 -7.47 -7.97
N LEU A 23 -48.06 -7.06 -7.80
CA LEU A 23 -48.40 -5.66 -7.48
C LEU A 23 -48.11 -5.18 -6.04
N PRO A 24 -47.98 -6.02 -4.98
CA PRO A 24 -47.60 -5.52 -3.66
C PRO A 24 -46.08 -5.42 -3.44
N ILE A 25 -45.25 -5.88 -4.38
CA ILE A 25 -43.78 -5.87 -4.24
C ILE A 25 -43.16 -4.56 -4.77
N ALA A 26 -43.87 -3.80 -5.62
CA ALA A 26 -43.33 -2.61 -6.27
C ALA A 26 -43.62 -1.27 -5.55
N LEU A 27 -44.32 -1.26 -4.42
CA LEU A 27 -44.74 -0.02 -3.73
C LEU A 27 -44.26 0.15 -2.28
N CYS A 28 -43.42 -0.75 -1.75
CA CYS A 28 -42.73 -0.52 -0.48
C CYS A 28 -41.36 0.15 -0.72
N LYS A 29 -41.30 1.47 -0.50
CA LYS A 29 -40.03 2.16 -0.23
C LYS A 29 -39.37 1.51 1.00
N PRO A 30 -38.11 1.05 0.93
CA PRO A 30 -37.41 0.58 2.12
C PRO A 30 -37.13 1.78 3.04
N PRO A 31 -37.36 1.66 4.36
CA PRO A 31 -36.76 2.58 5.31
C PRO A 31 -35.24 2.42 5.26
N SER A 32 -34.50 3.52 5.34
CA SER A 32 -33.05 3.51 5.44
C SER A 32 -32.62 2.87 6.77
N TYR A 33 -32.37 1.57 6.74
CA TYR A 33 -31.63 0.87 7.78
C TYR A 33 -30.36 0.29 7.14
N GLY A 34 -29.24 0.49 7.84
CA GLY A 34 -27.93 0.04 7.42
C GLY A 34 -27.92 -1.46 7.09
N GLN A 35 -26.99 -1.84 6.22
CA GLN A 35 -26.70 -3.23 5.88
C GLN A 35 -26.35 -4.01 7.15
N LEU A 36 -27.36 -4.59 7.81
CA LEU A 36 -27.19 -5.75 8.65
C LEU A 36 -26.95 -6.91 7.68
N SER A 37 -25.79 -7.52 7.77
CA SER A 37 -25.41 -8.66 6.96
C SER A 37 -26.40 -9.81 7.22
N THR A 38 -26.74 -10.59 6.19
CA THR A 38 -27.50 -11.85 6.34
C THR A 38 -26.83 -12.84 7.31
N LEU A 39 -25.56 -12.61 7.64
CA LEU A 39 -24.79 -13.32 8.65
C LEU A 39 -25.23 -12.97 10.09
N GLU A 40 -25.73 -11.77 10.35
CA GLU A 40 -26.30 -11.38 11.66
C GLU A 40 -27.68 -12.02 11.88
N LEU A 41 -28.50 -12.13 10.84
CA LEU A 41 -29.80 -12.82 10.88
C LEU A 41 -29.64 -14.35 11.06
N LEU A 42 -28.57 -14.95 10.54
CA LEU A 42 -28.23 -16.35 10.79
C LEU A 42 -27.55 -16.58 12.15
N ARG A 43 -26.96 -15.54 12.76
CA ARG A 43 -26.39 -15.60 14.11
C ARG A 43 -27.48 -15.77 15.17
N GLU A 44 -28.65 -15.17 14.94
CA GLU A 44 -29.85 -15.30 15.79
C GLU A 44 -30.51 -16.69 15.74
N LEU A 45 -30.16 -17.54 14.77
CA LEU A 45 -30.74 -18.89 14.62
C LEU A 45 -29.88 -20.01 15.22
N ARG A 46 -28.71 -19.69 15.80
CA ARG A 46 -27.93 -20.69 16.54
C ARG A 46 -28.49 -20.84 17.95
N PRO A 47 -28.69 -22.07 18.45
CA PRO A 47 -29.04 -22.26 19.86
C PRO A 47 -27.96 -21.61 20.73
N ILE A 48 -28.39 -20.79 21.70
CA ILE A 48 -27.49 -20.21 22.71
C ILE A 48 -26.80 -21.38 23.41
N GLN A 49 -25.47 -21.37 23.40
CA GLN A 49 -24.65 -22.38 24.04
C GLN A 49 -23.49 -21.70 24.76
N PRO A 50 -23.14 -22.14 25.98
CA PRO A 50 -21.97 -21.63 26.68
C PRO A 50 -20.69 -21.98 25.91
N PRO A 51 -19.63 -21.18 26.07
CA PRO A 51 -18.32 -21.49 25.52
C PRO A 51 -17.74 -22.76 26.16
N HIS A 52 -16.70 -23.34 25.54
CA HIS A 52 -15.97 -24.46 26.11
C HIS A 52 -15.26 -24.03 27.41
N CYS A 53 -15.70 -24.61 28.54
CA CYS A 53 -15.14 -24.34 29.86
C CYS A 53 -13.74 -24.96 29.96
N SER A 54 -12.71 -24.12 29.93
CA SER A 54 -11.32 -24.55 30.02
C SER A 54 -10.97 -24.98 31.43
N ARG A 55 -10.13 -26.01 31.54
CA ARG A 55 -9.50 -26.38 32.81
C ARG A 55 -8.57 -25.25 33.25
N ALA A 56 -8.80 -24.72 34.44
CA ALA A 56 -7.98 -23.68 35.03
C ALA A 56 -7.42 -24.14 36.38
N LEU A 57 -6.17 -23.79 36.67
CA LEU A 57 -5.59 -24.00 37.99
C LEU A 57 -6.14 -22.95 38.95
N ILE A 58 -6.86 -23.42 39.96
CA ILE A 58 -7.55 -22.58 40.92
C ILE A 58 -6.73 -22.47 42.21
N THR A 59 -6.27 -21.25 42.53
CA THR A 59 -5.53 -20.99 43.77
C THR A 59 -6.43 -20.27 44.78
N PRO A 60 -6.83 -20.90 45.90
CA PRO A 60 -7.56 -20.21 46.96
C PRO A 60 -6.64 -19.17 47.62
N ALA A 61 -7.16 -17.97 47.87
CA ALA A 61 -6.41 -16.88 48.48
C ALA A 61 -7.12 -16.37 49.74
N GLY A 62 -6.36 -16.15 50.81
CA GLY A 62 -6.87 -15.52 52.03
C GLY A 62 -7.01 -14.01 51.87
N SER A 63 -8.07 -13.43 52.44
CA SER A 63 -8.20 -11.98 52.58
C SER A 63 -7.37 -11.45 53.76
N SER A 64 -6.76 -10.28 53.61
CA SER A 64 -6.10 -9.60 54.73
C SER A 64 -7.11 -9.18 55.81
N PHE A 65 -6.74 -9.37 57.07
CA PHE A 65 -7.59 -9.06 58.21
C PHE A 65 -7.52 -7.56 58.55
N LEU A 66 -8.64 -6.85 58.40
CA LEU A 66 -8.85 -5.56 59.04
C LEU A 66 -9.40 -5.79 60.45
N HIS A 67 -8.82 -5.11 61.43
CA HIS A 67 -9.09 -5.26 62.88
C HIS A 67 -10.56 -5.59 63.21
N GLY A 68 -10.80 -6.82 63.70
CA GLY A 68 -12.05 -7.19 64.40
C GLY A 68 -13.22 -7.73 63.56
N LYS A 69 -13.13 -7.83 62.23
CA LYS A 69 -14.14 -8.53 61.40
C LYS A 69 -13.50 -9.58 60.52
N SER A 70 -13.86 -10.85 60.75
CA SER A 70 -13.58 -11.93 59.80
C SER A 70 -14.35 -11.65 58.52
N SER A 71 -13.64 -11.28 57.46
CA SER A 71 -14.22 -11.24 56.12
C SER A 71 -14.35 -12.70 55.66
N ASN A 72 -15.53 -13.31 55.85
CA ASN A 72 -15.85 -14.63 55.28
C ASN A 72 -16.09 -14.52 53.76
N THR A 73 -15.19 -13.82 53.06
CA THR A 73 -15.24 -13.63 51.61
C THR A 73 -14.37 -14.67 50.95
N THR A 74 -14.97 -15.52 50.13
CA THR A 74 -14.23 -16.49 49.32
C THR A 74 -13.49 -15.75 48.23
N ARG A 75 -12.15 -15.85 48.23
CA ARG A 75 -11.29 -15.28 47.19
C ARG A 75 -10.50 -16.37 46.50
N VAL A 76 -10.47 -16.28 45.17
CA VAL A 76 -9.88 -17.26 44.29
C VAL A 76 -9.06 -16.55 43.23
N LYS A 77 -7.92 -17.14 42.86
CA LYS A 77 -7.05 -16.65 41.77
C LYS A 77 -6.91 -17.71 40.69
N LEU A 78 -6.92 -17.29 39.44
CA LEU A 78 -6.77 -18.13 38.26
C LEU A 78 -6.05 -17.39 37.13
N GLY A 79 -5.41 -18.14 36.23
CA GLY A 79 -4.82 -17.59 35.00
C GLY A 79 -5.77 -17.76 33.82
N LEU A 80 -5.90 -16.73 32.97
CA LEU A 80 -6.73 -16.76 31.77
C LEU A 80 -5.95 -16.28 30.55
N SER A 81 -5.95 -17.06 29.48
CA SER A 81 -5.28 -16.74 28.21
C SER A 81 -6.28 -16.29 27.14
N VAL A 82 -5.82 -15.64 26.06
CA VAL A 82 -6.70 -15.19 24.97
C VAL A 82 -7.45 -16.38 24.36
N GLY A 83 -8.76 -16.21 24.15
CA GLY A 83 -9.65 -17.24 23.62
C GLY A 83 -10.07 -18.32 24.62
N GLN A 84 -9.59 -18.28 25.87
CA GLN A 84 -10.04 -19.20 26.92
C GLN A 84 -11.25 -18.64 27.66
N SER A 85 -12.10 -19.57 28.10
CA SER A 85 -13.22 -19.28 28.99
C SER A 85 -13.15 -20.12 30.26
N VAL A 86 -13.50 -19.54 31.40
CA VAL A 86 -13.59 -20.24 32.69
C VAL A 86 -15.04 -20.19 33.16
N CYS A 87 -15.52 -21.34 33.60
CA CYS A 87 -16.89 -21.51 34.06
C CYS A 87 -16.94 -21.84 35.55
N PHE A 88 -17.89 -21.26 36.26
CA PHE A 88 -18.11 -21.55 37.67
C PHE A 88 -19.56 -21.37 38.08
N ARG A 89 -19.91 -21.98 39.21
CA ARG A 89 -21.21 -21.89 39.87
C ARG A 89 -21.05 -21.34 41.27
N LYS A 90 -22.07 -20.59 41.70
CA LYS A 90 -22.17 -20.04 43.04
C LYS A 90 -23.04 -20.99 43.88
N THR A 91 -22.52 -21.48 45.02
CA THR A 91 -23.29 -22.31 45.94
C THR A 91 -23.31 -21.70 47.34
N ASP A 92 -24.50 -21.42 47.87
CA ASP A 92 -24.68 -20.90 49.23
C ASP A 92 -24.85 -22.04 50.24
N SER A 93 -24.06 -22.04 51.31
CA SER A 93 -24.02 -23.15 52.27
C SER A 93 -25.22 -23.23 53.21
N HIS A 94 -26.03 -22.17 53.34
CA HIS A 94 -27.10 -22.07 54.34
C HIS A 94 -28.51 -22.40 53.82
N ASN A 95 -28.74 -22.45 52.50
CA ASN A 95 -30.04 -22.75 51.91
C ASN A 95 -29.91 -23.86 50.85
N ALA A 96 -29.70 -25.09 51.30
CA ALA A 96 -29.76 -26.28 50.43
C ALA A 96 -31.16 -26.55 49.84
N SER A 97 -32.18 -25.76 50.21
CA SER A 97 -33.58 -25.89 49.79
C SER A 97 -34.04 -24.87 48.75
N LEU A 98 -33.19 -23.92 48.34
CA LEU A 98 -33.44 -23.02 47.20
C LEU A 98 -32.48 -23.38 46.06
N ALA A 99 -32.65 -24.60 45.53
CA ALA A 99 -31.98 -25.09 44.34
C ALA A 99 -32.51 -24.44 43.04
N ASP A 100 -32.91 -23.16 43.07
CA ASP A 100 -33.95 -22.71 42.14
C ASP A 100 -33.47 -21.96 40.90
N LEU A 101 -32.17 -21.68 40.75
CA LEU A 101 -31.56 -21.35 39.46
C LEU A 101 -30.09 -21.80 39.46
N ASP A 102 -29.78 -22.92 38.80
CA ASP A 102 -28.43 -23.43 38.57
C ASP A 102 -27.70 -22.55 37.54
N VAL A 103 -27.37 -21.32 37.93
CA VAL A 103 -26.74 -20.32 37.06
C VAL A 103 -25.27 -20.64 36.88
N MET A 104 -24.85 -20.81 35.64
CA MET A 104 -23.46 -20.97 35.24
C MET A 104 -22.89 -19.62 34.81
N HIS A 105 -21.85 -19.18 35.50
CA HIS A 105 -21.12 -17.97 35.16
C HIS A 105 -19.93 -18.33 34.28
N THR A 106 -19.70 -17.54 33.24
CA THR A 106 -18.56 -17.69 32.34
C THR A 106 -17.81 -16.38 32.21
N ILE A 107 -16.48 -16.46 32.19
CA ILE A 107 -15.59 -15.34 31.92
C ILE A 107 -14.67 -15.75 30.78
N THR A 108 -14.73 -15.04 29.67
CA THR A 108 -13.93 -15.29 28.48
C THR A 108 -12.99 -14.12 28.23
N LEU A 109 -11.70 -14.39 28.02
CA LEU A 109 -10.77 -13.36 27.53
C LEU A 109 -10.89 -13.32 26.00
N GLU A 110 -11.69 -12.39 25.49
CA GLU A 110 -12.04 -12.32 24.07
C GLU A 110 -10.83 -11.88 23.23
N ARG A 111 -10.14 -10.82 23.67
CA ARG A 111 -9.01 -10.24 22.95
C ARG A 111 -8.15 -9.34 23.81
N LEU A 112 -6.89 -9.20 23.38
CA LEU A 112 -5.94 -8.19 23.86
C LEU A 112 -5.74 -7.15 22.75
N GLU A 113 -5.82 -5.87 23.11
CA GLU A 113 -5.72 -4.76 22.17
C GLU A 113 -4.62 -3.78 22.61
N GLN A 114 -3.71 -3.44 21.70
CA GLN A 114 -2.70 -2.41 21.88
C GLN A 114 -3.14 -1.13 21.15
N TYR A 115 -3.25 -0.03 21.88
CA TYR A 115 -3.60 1.28 21.36
C TYR A 115 -2.35 2.13 21.25
N HIS A 116 -1.82 2.23 20.03
CA HIS A 116 -0.67 3.06 19.71
C HIS A 116 -1.12 4.46 19.36
N PRO A 117 -0.62 5.51 20.04
CA PRO A 117 -0.90 6.87 19.63
C PRO A 117 -0.12 7.20 18.35
N VAL A 118 -0.77 7.94 17.45
CA VAL A 118 -0.18 8.41 16.19
C VAL A 118 0.40 9.82 16.40
N THR A 119 1.73 9.95 16.35
CA THR A 119 2.41 11.25 16.58
C THR A 119 2.69 12.02 15.31
N GLN A 120 2.86 11.34 14.18
CA GLN A 120 3.06 11.96 12.87
C GLN A 120 2.14 11.30 11.85
N ARG A 121 1.68 12.08 10.87
CA ARG A 121 0.85 11.59 9.78
C ARG A 121 1.07 12.41 8.51
N TYR A 122 1.18 11.74 7.37
CA TYR A 122 1.10 12.38 6.06
C TYR A 122 0.60 11.38 5.00
N ARG A 123 0.04 11.90 3.90
CA ARG A 123 -0.39 11.09 2.77
C ARG A 123 0.70 11.06 1.70
N PHE A 124 0.91 9.91 1.10
CA PHE A 124 1.88 9.71 0.03
C PHE A 124 1.32 8.76 -1.03
N ALA A 125 1.97 8.74 -2.18
CA ALA A 125 1.67 7.80 -3.25
C ALA A 125 2.98 7.27 -3.84
N ILE A 126 2.88 6.18 -4.60
CA ILE A 126 3.98 5.75 -5.46
C ILE A 126 3.89 6.60 -6.73
N PRO A 127 4.92 7.37 -7.08
CA PRO A 127 4.89 8.17 -8.28
C PRO A 127 5.20 7.33 -9.52
N GLU A 128 4.49 7.64 -10.58
CA GLU A 128 4.85 7.30 -11.94
C GLU A 128 5.56 8.50 -12.57
N LEU A 129 6.74 8.23 -13.14
CA LEU A 129 7.66 9.20 -13.72
C LEU A 129 7.54 9.20 -15.25
N GLU A 130 7.36 10.40 -15.80
CA GLU A 130 7.53 10.70 -17.22
C GLU A 130 8.67 11.71 -17.39
N THR A 131 9.71 11.32 -18.12
CA THR A 131 10.89 12.16 -18.39
C THR A 131 10.89 12.61 -19.85
N LYS A 132 10.93 13.92 -20.09
CA LYS A 132 11.11 14.51 -21.43
C LYS A 132 12.35 15.38 -21.44
N CYS A 133 13.33 15.04 -22.25
CA CYS A 133 14.52 15.88 -22.44
C CYS A 133 14.64 16.39 -23.87
N ILE A 134 15.28 17.54 -23.98
CA ILE A 134 15.67 18.18 -25.23
C ILE A 134 17.16 18.49 -25.18
N CYS A 135 17.85 18.28 -26.30
CA CYS A 135 19.27 18.55 -26.46
C CYS A 135 19.50 19.69 -27.46
N GLU A 136 20.34 20.65 -27.10
CA GLU A 136 20.70 21.78 -27.95
C GLU A 136 22.21 21.83 -28.13
N CYS A 137 22.66 21.80 -29.40
CA CYS A 137 24.07 21.80 -29.76
C CYS A 137 24.75 23.16 -29.48
N ARG A 138 24.00 24.26 -29.45
CA ARG A 138 24.54 25.60 -29.23
C ARG A 138 24.42 26.04 -27.77
N ALA A 139 25.52 26.49 -27.16
CA ALA A 139 25.45 26.98 -25.78
C ALA A 139 24.79 28.37 -25.70
N ASP A 140 24.81 29.17 -26.78
CA ASP A 140 24.20 30.51 -26.83
C ASP A 140 22.70 30.52 -27.17
N ALA A 141 22.07 29.35 -27.37
CA ALA A 141 20.67 29.25 -27.73
C ALA A 141 19.74 29.85 -26.66
N ALA A 142 18.62 30.42 -27.13
CA ALA A 142 17.52 30.85 -26.27
C ALA A 142 16.74 29.66 -25.67
N VAL A 143 16.80 28.51 -26.35
CA VAL A 143 16.18 27.25 -25.92
C VAL A 143 17.15 26.53 -24.98
N CYS A 144 16.61 25.87 -23.94
CA CYS A 144 17.40 25.12 -22.95
C CYS A 144 18.41 26.00 -22.17
N GLN A 145 17.88 26.99 -21.44
CA GLN A 145 18.68 27.87 -20.57
C GLN A 145 18.66 27.45 -19.10
N ALA A 146 19.78 27.70 -18.41
CA ALA A 146 19.89 27.46 -16.98
C ALA A 146 18.89 28.30 -16.16
N SER A 147 18.53 29.52 -16.59
CA SER A 147 17.52 30.35 -15.90
C SER A 147 16.15 29.68 -15.81
N ASP A 148 15.81 28.83 -16.78
CA ASP A 148 14.47 28.29 -16.97
C ASP A 148 14.36 26.84 -16.48
N TYR A 149 15.47 26.10 -16.51
CA TYR A 149 15.54 24.69 -16.18
C TYR A 149 16.27 24.38 -14.87
N ASN A 150 17.24 25.19 -14.44
CA ASN A 150 17.95 24.95 -13.18
C ASN A 150 17.07 25.36 -12.00
N PHE A 151 16.80 24.43 -11.08
CA PHE A 151 15.82 24.62 -10.00
C PHE A 151 14.47 25.16 -10.52
N GLY A 152 14.02 24.69 -11.69
CA GLY A 152 12.77 25.13 -12.31
C GLY A 152 11.58 24.23 -11.98
N THR A 153 10.35 24.78 -12.05
CA THR A 153 9.12 23.97 -12.10
C THR A 153 8.43 24.18 -13.44
N CYS A 154 7.78 23.13 -13.96
CA CYS A 154 6.99 23.24 -15.18
C CYS A 154 5.62 23.80 -14.80
N GLY A 155 5.20 24.91 -15.41
CA GLY A 155 3.98 25.60 -15.01
C GLY A 155 2.69 24.85 -15.35
N GLY A 156 1.72 24.84 -14.42
CA GLY A 156 0.28 24.79 -14.71
C GLY A 156 -0.32 23.51 -15.29
N GLU A 157 0.43 22.42 -15.38
CA GLU A 157 -0.05 21.20 -16.00
C GLU A 157 -0.97 20.38 -15.08
N ARG A 158 -2.05 19.87 -15.69
CA ARG A 158 -3.03 19.02 -15.04
C ARG A 158 -3.02 17.66 -15.71
N ASP A 159 -3.23 16.61 -14.92
CA ASP A 159 -3.42 15.27 -15.45
C ASP A 159 -4.71 15.15 -16.27
N SER A 160 -4.93 13.98 -16.87
CA SER A 160 -6.13 13.66 -17.66
C SER A 160 -7.45 13.79 -16.87
N SER A 161 -7.37 13.84 -15.54
CA SER A 161 -8.49 14.02 -14.61
C SER A 161 -8.58 15.44 -14.03
N GLY A 162 -7.74 16.37 -14.49
CA GLY A 162 -7.72 17.77 -14.06
C GLY A 162 -6.97 18.05 -12.76
N ARG A 163 -6.23 17.09 -12.18
CA ARG A 163 -5.45 17.26 -10.94
C ARG A 163 -4.06 17.85 -11.23
N PRO A 164 -3.48 18.66 -10.32
CA PRO A 164 -2.15 19.22 -10.52
C PRO A 164 -1.08 18.11 -10.52
N THR A 165 -0.26 18.05 -11.56
CA THR A 165 0.91 17.16 -11.62
C THR A 165 2.15 17.84 -11.05
N ALA A 166 2.99 17.11 -10.32
CA ALA A 166 4.27 17.66 -9.88
C ALA A 166 5.24 17.62 -11.07
N CYS A 167 5.75 18.77 -11.50
CA CYS A 167 6.71 18.84 -12.59
C CYS A 167 7.94 19.66 -12.22
N TYR A 168 9.11 19.08 -12.43
CA TYR A 168 10.41 19.65 -12.09
C TYR A 168 11.30 19.67 -13.31
N ARG A 169 12.14 20.70 -13.40
CA ARG A 169 13.11 20.85 -14.48
C ARG A 169 14.51 20.59 -13.95
N THR A 170 15.35 20.03 -14.82
CA THR A 170 16.77 19.83 -14.54
C THR A 170 17.62 20.23 -15.74
N PHE A 171 18.78 20.80 -15.46
CA PHE A 171 19.70 21.33 -16.47
C PHE A 171 21.06 20.61 -16.39
N PHE A 172 21.50 20.05 -17.52
CA PHE A 172 22.81 19.42 -17.64
C PHE A 172 23.63 20.15 -18.71
N SER A 173 24.66 20.87 -18.27
CA SER A 173 25.71 21.38 -19.15
C SER A 173 26.65 20.26 -19.58
N ASP A 174 27.57 20.59 -20.49
CA ASP A 174 28.78 19.80 -20.75
C ASP A 174 28.49 18.39 -21.29
N GLN A 175 27.55 18.31 -22.23
CA GLN A 175 27.15 17.05 -22.88
C GLN A 175 28.15 16.63 -23.97
N PRO A 176 28.23 15.33 -24.30
CA PRO A 176 29.09 14.89 -25.39
C PRO A 176 28.62 15.46 -26.73
N ASN A 177 29.56 15.93 -27.55
CA ASN A 177 29.32 16.57 -28.85
C ASN A 177 28.93 15.58 -29.98
N VAL A 178 28.10 14.58 -29.66
CA VAL A 178 27.68 13.52 -30.58
C VAL A 178 26.45 13.98 -31.36
N GLY A 179 26.58 14.02 -32.69
CA GLY A 179 25.50 14.39 -33.62
C GLY A 179 25.46 15.87 -33.99
N CYS A 180 26.22 16.75 -33.34
CA CYS A 180 26.24 18.17 -33.65
C CYS A 180 27.22 18.51 -34.80
N PRO A 181 27.02 19.65 -35.51
CA PRO A 181 27.89 20.06 -36.60
C PRO A 181 29.33 20.36 -36.14
N THR A 182 30.32 19.83 -36.85
CA THR A 182 31.75 20.10 -36.62
C THR A 182 32.05 21.57 -36.94
N GLY A 183 32.46 22.35 -35.93
CA GLY A 183 32.77 23.79 -36.05
C GLY A 183 32.25 24.66 -34.91
N HIS A 184 31.40 24.11 -34.02
CA HIS A 184 30.99 24.77 -32.80
C HIS A 184 31.90 24.32 -31.64
N SER A 185 32.64 25.28 -31.06
CA SER A 185 33.55 25.08 -29.91
C SER A 185 32.82 24.94 -28.57
N GLU A 186 31.49 24.91 -28.60
CA GLU A 186 30.64 24.93 -27.41
C GLU A 186 30.10 23.54 -27.13
N GLU A 187 30.12 23.15 -25.86
CA GLU A 187 29.60 21.86 -25.42
C GLU A 187 28.05 21.90 -25.43
N PRO A 188 27.37 20.88 -26.00
CA PRO A 188 25.91 20.82 -26.01
C PRO A 188 25.30 20.81 -24.60
N LYS A 189 24.03 21.19 -24.54
CA LYS A 189 23.25 21.27 -23.30
C LYS A 189 22.04 20.35 -23.39
N LEU A 190 21.69 19.72 -22.27
CA LEU A 190 20.51 18.86 -22.14
C LEU A 190 19.58 19.42 -21.06
N CYS A 191 18.34 19.66 -21.43
CA CYS A 191 17.30 20.16 -20.52
C CYS A 191 16.19 19.14 -20.41
N CYS A 192 15.76 18.83 -19.19
CA CYS A 192 14.75 17.82 -18.95
C CYS A 192 13.59 18.35 -18.10
N GLU A 193 12.40 17.84 -18.37
CA GLU A 193 11.20 17.98 -17.58
C GLU A 193 10.81 16.60 -17.03
N LEU A 194 10.62 16.53 -15.72
CA LEU A 194 10.28 15.33 -14.95
C LEU A 194 8.89 15.53 -14.38
N LYS A 195 7.92 14.76 -14.89
CA LYS A 195 6.54 14.78 -14.41
C LYS A 195 6.27 13.57 -13.51
N PHE A 196 5.66 13.84 -12.38
CA PHE A 196 5.28 12.84 -11.40
C PHE A 196 3.76 12.83 -11.23
N ARG A 197 3.16 11.65 -11.35
CA ARG A 197 1.73 11.40 -11.12
C ARG A 197 1.53 10.21 -10.18
N PRO A 198 0.47 10.17 -9.36
CA PRO A 198 0.16 8.98 -8.56
C PRO A 198 -0.07 7.75 -9.44
N TYR A 199 0.71 6.70 -9.23
CA TYR A 199 0.56 5.45 -9.97
C TYR A 199 -0.77 4.77 -9.62
N GLN A 200 -1.59 4.50 -10.64
CA GLN A 200 -2.92 3.87 -10.51
C GLN A 200 -3.88 4.59 -9.54
N ASP A 201 -3.69 5.89 -9.29
CA ASP A 201 -4.46 6.66 -8.30
C ASP A 201 -4.45 6.07 -6.87
N ARG A 202 -3.48 5.19 -6.57
CA ARG A 202 -3.34 4.57 -5.25
C ARG A 202 -2.68 5.55 -4.29
N THR A 203 -3.26 5.68 -3.11
CA THR A 203 -2.72 6.56 -2.06
C THR A 203 -2.59 5.81 -0.75
N PHE A 204 -1.61 6.21 0.04
CA PHE A 204 -1.25 5.60 1.30
C PHE A 204 -1.19 6.68 2.39
N THR A 205 -1.48 6.29 3.62
CA THR A 205 -1.32 7.15 4.78
C THR A 205 -0.18 6.60 5.64
N ALA A 206 0.90 7.39 5.74
CA ALA A 206 2.02 7.13 6.63
C ALA A 206 1.67 7.61 8.04
N VAL A 207 2.00 6.79 9.04
CA VAL A 207 1.78 7.08 10.46
C VAL A 207 2.99 6.69 11.30
N LYS A 208 3.36 7.54 12.25
CA LYS A 208 4.35 7.20 13.28
C LYS A 208 3.64 6.70 14.53
N LEU A 209 3.91 5.46 14.90
CA LEU A 209 3.34 4.82 16.08
C LEU A 209 4.34 4.89 17.23
N GLU A 210 3.89 5.32 18.41
CA GLU A 210 4.69 5.26 19.64
C GLU A 210 4.33 4.04 20.50
N SER A 211 4.88 3.97 21.71
CA SER A 211 4.55 2.92 22.68
C SER A 211 3.03 2.85 22.95
N PRO A 212 2.43 1.65 22.95
CA PRO A 212 1.00 1.49 23.14
C PRO A 212 0.57 1.56 24.59
N THR A 213 -0.74 1.69 24.77
CA THR A 213 -1.45 1.28 25.98
C THR A 213 -2.20 -0.03 25.73
N THR A 214 -2.10 -0.97 26.65
CA THR A 214 -2.64 -2.33 26.45
C THR A 214 -3.94 -2.53 27.20
N PHE A 215 -4.96 -3.07 26.53
CA PHE A 215 -6.27 -3.36 27.09
C PHE A 215 -6.64 -4.83 26.93
N ALA A 216 -7.20 -5.41 27.97
CA ALA A 216 -7.88 -6.69 27.91
C ALA A 216 -9.39 -6.46 27.79
N VAL A 217 -10.01 -7.18 26.85
CA VAL A 217 -11.47 -7.20 26.68
C VAL A 217 -11.97 -8.57 27.11
N LEU A 218 -12.69 -8.59 28.23
CA LEU A 218 -13.31 -9.78 28.79
C LEU A 218 -14.81 -9.76 28.52
N GLU A 219 -15.37 -10.92 28.22
CA GLU A 219 -16.81 -11.12 28.12
C GLU A 219 -17.25 -11.94 29.33
N TYR A 220 -18.20 -11.41 30.10
CA TYR A 220 -18.88 -12.09 31.18
C TYR A 220 -20.29 -12.46 30.72
N VAL A 221 -20.68 -13.73 30.88
CA VAL A 221 -22.03 -14.20 30.57
C VAL A 221 -22.52 -15.15 31.67
N ALA A 222 -23.77 -14.98 32.09
CA ALA A 222 -24.46 -15.88 33.01
C ALA A 222 -25.53 -16.68 32.25
N TYR A 223 -25.46 -18.01 32.32
CA TYR A 223 -26.38 -18.93 31.67
C TYR A 223 -27.26 -19.65 32.67
N LEU A 224 -28.53 -19.80 32.34
CA LEU A 224 -29.48 -20.63 33.06
C LEU A 224 -29.82 -21.87 32.22
N TRP A 225 -29.80 -23.05 32.84
CA TRP A 225 -30.34 -24.25 32.23
C TRP A 225 -31.86 -24.30 32.48
N ASN A 226 -32.65 -24.21 31.41
CA ASN A 226 -34.10 -24.27 31.55
C ASN A 226 -34.64 -25.70 31.58
N ASP A 227 -35.87 -25.86 32.08
CA ASP A 227 -36.59 -27.14 32.15
C ASP A 227 -36.82 -27.79 30.77
N LYS A 228 -36.64 -27.02 29.68
CA LYS A 228 -36.76 -27.48 28.29
C LYS A 228 -35.44 -28.01 27.73
N GLY A 229 -34.41 -28.15 28.55
CA GLY A 229 -33.10 -28.68 28.16
C GLY A 229 -32.29 -27.75 27.26
N ARG A 230 -32.45 -26.43 27.40
CA ARG A 230 -31.74 -25.41 26.62
C ARG A 230 -31.11 -24.38 27.55
N TRP A 231 -29.99 -23.80 27.10
CA TRP A 231 -29.37 -22.66 27.77
C TRP A 231 -30.12 -21.38 27.43
N GLU A 232 -30.28 -20.53 28.44
CA GLU A 232 -30.80 -19.17 28.33
C GLU A 232 -29.79 -18.18 28.90
N GLU A 233 -29.53 -17.08 28.20
CA GLU A 233 -28.62 -16.03 28.63
C GLU A 233 -29.36 -15.06 29.59
N MET A 234 -28.86 -14.93 30.81
CA MET A 234 -29.46 -14.11 31.87
C MET A 234 -28.82 -12.72 31.97
N ASP A 235 -27.49 -12.65 31.84
CA ASP A 235 -26.71 -11.41 31.92
C ASP A 235 -25.50 -11.54 31.00
N LYS A 236 -25.13 -10.44 30.34
CA LYS A 236 -23.99 -10.37 29.42
C LYS A 236 -23.34 -9.01 29.47
N ARG A 237 -22.02 -8.98 29.68
CA ARG A 237 -21.24 -7.75 29.82
C ARG A 237 -19.88 -7.86 29.18
N ASN A 238 -19.49 -6.79 28.49
CA ASN A 238 -18.14 -6.61 27.98
C ASN A 238 -17.37 -5.70 28.94
N ILE A 239 -16.31 -6.24 29.53
CA ILE A 239 -15.48 -5.61 30.54
C ILE A 239 -14.14 -5.28 29.91
N ARG A 240 -13.81 -4.00 29.82
CA ARG A 240 -12.52 -3.53 29.31
C ARG A 240 -11.64 -3.09 30.47
N VAL A 241 -10.41 -3.59 30.48
CA VAL A 241 -9.45 -3.36 31.57
C VAL A 241 -8.09 -2.92 31.02
N THR A 242 -7.50 -1.89 31.62
CA THR A 242 -6.13 -1.45 31.33
C THR A 242 -5.09 -2.37 31.97
N MET A 243 -4.11 -2.84 31.20
CA MET A 243 -3.06 -3.76 31.67
C MET A 243 -1.80 -3.05 32.17
N ASP A 244 -1.60 -1.78 31.81
CA ASP A 244 -0.40 -1.02 32.18
C ASP A 244 -0.42 -0.51 33.63
N SER A 245 -1.59 -0.57 34.27
CA SER A 245 -1.83 -0.19 35.66
C SER A 245 -1.79 -1.39 36.59
N GLY A 246 -1.70 -1.16 37.91
CA GLY A 246 -1.91 -2.22 38.90
C GLY A 246 -3.29 -2.87 38.81
N THR A 247 -3.58 -3.82 39.71
CA THR A 247 -4.83 -4.60 39.71
C THR A 247 -6.06 -3.72 39.59
N GLN A 248 -6.84 -3.93 38.53
CA GLN A 248 -8.09 -3.23 38.27
C GLN A 248 -9.26 -4.07 38.78
N ILE A 249 -10.14 -3.45 39.57
CA ILE A 249 -11.23 -4.14 40.26
C ILE A 249 -12.57 -3.66 39.69
N GLN A 250 -13.43 -4.59 39.27
CA GLN A 250 -14.78 -4.31 38.76
C GLN A 250 -15.78 -5.36 39.24
N PHE A 251 -17.07 -5.02 39.28
CA PHE A 251 -18.14 -5.98 39.56
C PHE A 251 -18.55 -6.69 38.27
N LEU A 252 -18.70 -8.02 38.33
CA LEU A 252 -19.09 -8.84 37.19
C LEU A 252 -20.59 -8.79 36.95
N ASP A 253 -21.35 -9.02 38.01
CA ASP A 253 -22.77 -9.30 37.97
C ASP A 253 -23.62 -8.05 38.19
N SER A 254 -24.91 -8.15 37.85
CA SER A 254 -25.88 -7.07 38.01
C SER A 254 -26.25 -6.80 39.47
N ASP A 255 -26.22 -7.81 40.32
CA ASP A 255 -26.41 -7.76 41.76
C ASP A 255 -25.15 -7.36 42.55
N ARG A 256 -24.00 -7.18 41.88
CA ARG A 256 -22.72 -6.78 42.47
C ARG A 256 -22.24 -7.72 43.59
N SER A 257 -22.58 -9.01 43.48
CA SER A 257 -22.16 -10.03 44.44
C SER A 257 -20.76 -10.60 44.12
N LEU A 258 -20.33 -10.51 42.85
CA LEU A 258 -19.06 -10.99 42.35
C LEU A 258 -18.16 -9.81 41.93
N GLU A 259 -17.00 -9.73 42.57
CA GLU A 259 -15.96 -8.77 42.23
C GLU A 259 -14.79 -9.49 41.51
N MET A 260 -14.36 -8.94 40.38
CA MET A 260 -13.23 -9.40 39.60
C MET A 260 -12.10 -8.36 39.67
N GLY A 261 -10.96 -8.77 40.19
CA GLY A 261 -9.69 -8.06 40.04
C GLY A 261 -8.88 -8.66 38.91
N VAL A 262 -8.48 -7.88 37.92
CA VAL A 262 -7.60 -8.31 36.82
C VAL A 262 -6.24 -7.69 37.00
N ALA A 263 -5.19 -8.50 36.96
CA ALA A 263 -3.81 -8.06 37.00
C ALA A 263 -3.04 -8.67 35.83
N SER A 264 -2.16 -7.88 35.22
CA SER A 264 -1.20 -8.42 34.27
C SER A 264 -0.04 -9.06 35.02
N SER A 265 0.38 -10.25 34.59
CA SER A 265 1.56 -10.94 35.14
C SER A 265 2.88 -10.32 34.66
N GLY A 266 2.84 -9.35 33.73
CA GLY A 266 4.00 -8.65 33.19
C GLY A 266 3.64 -7.71 32.03
N LYS A 267 4.64 -7.20 31.29
CA LYS A 267 4.38 -6.55 29.99
C LYS A 267 3.89 -7.61 28.98
N SER A 268 3.07 -7.20 28.00
CA SER A 268 2.67 -8.11 26.91
C SER A 268 3.91 -8.76 26.28
N THR A 269 3.83 -10.06 26.00
CA THR A 269 4.93 -10.85 25.43
C THR A 269 5.35 -10.35 24.06
N ASN A 270 4.39 -9.83 23.29
CA ASN A 270 4.59 -9.27 21.97
C ASN A 270 4.15 -7.81 21.99
N GLN A 271 4.98 -6.91 21.49
CA GLN A 271 4.63 -5.50 21.36
C GLN A 271 5.06 -5.00 19.99
N LEU A 272 4.17 -4.28 19.30
CA LEU A 272 4.56 -3.65 18.04
C LEU A 272 5.57 -2.54 18.33
N GLU A 273 6.70 -2.56 17.61
CA GLU A 273 7.78 -1.59 17.78
C GLU A 273 7.32 -0.18 17.40
N ALA A 274 7.78 0.83 18.14
CA ALA A 274 7.58 2.23 17.77
C ALA A 274 8.33 2.54 16.46
N GLY A 275 7.70 3.27 15.56
CA GLY A 275 8.29 3.57 14.25
C GLY A 275 7.28 3.98 13.19
N MET A 276 7.75 4.04 11.94
CA MET A 276 6.97 4.41 10.78
C MET A 276 6.25 3.20 10.18
N TYR A 277 4.95 3.34 9.99
CA TYR A 277 4.07 2.36 9.35
C TYR A 277 3.18 3.07 8.33
N PHE A 278 2.51 2.30 7.47
CA PHE A 278 1.55 2.88 6.54
C PHE A 278 0.36 1.96 6.29
N VAL A 279 -0.73 2.56 5.83
CA VAL A 279 -1.95 1.87 5.37
C VAL A 279 -2.30 2.33 3.97
N GLU A 280 -2.96 1.45 3.22
CA GLU A 280 -3.58 1.81 1.95
C GLU A 280 -4.94 2.50 2.20
N ASN A 281 -5.21 3.57 1.46
CA ASN A 281 -6.47 4.28 1.51
C ASN A 281 -7.45 3.63 0.52
N LEU A 282 -8.48 2.96 1.03
CA LEU A 282 -9.46 2.22 0.22
C LEU A 282 -10.63 3.09 -0.27
N GLY A 283 -10.61 4.39 0.05
CA GLY A 283 -11.70 5.33 -0.22
C GLY A 283 -12.73 5.41 0.92
N HIS A 284 -13.61 6.40 0.89
CA HIS A 284 -14.67 6.63 1.88
C HIS A 284 -14.22 6.69 3.37
N GLY A 285 -12.95 7.03 3.62
CA GLY A 285 -12.38 7.04 4.97
C GLY A 285 -12.11 5.66 5.56
N GLN A 286 -12.07 4.62 4.72
CA GLN A 286 -11.67 3.27 5.10
C GLN A 286 -10.18 3.06 4.81
N TYR A 287 -9.51 2.35 5.72
CA TYR A 287 -8.10 2.01 5.65
C TYR A 287 -7.93 0.50 5.57
N GLY A 288 -6.91 0.08 4.84
CA GLY A 288 -6.43 -1.30 4.89
C GLY A 288 -5.69 -1.64 6.20
N GLN A 289 -5.12 -2.83 6.25
CA GLN A 289 -4.22 -3.25 7.33
C GLN A 289 -2.89 -2.48 7.26
N LEU A 290 -2.25 -2.32 8.43
CA LEU A 290 -0.93 -1.71 8.57
C LEU A 290 0.14 -2.56 7.87
N ARG A 291 1.13 -1.88 7.31
CA ARG A 291 2.33 -2.43 6.65
C ARG A 291 3.57 -1.74 7.21
N LYS A 292 4.71 -2.45 7.20
CA LYS A 292 6.02 -1.92 7.62
C LYS A 292 7.02 -2.02 6.47
N GLN A 293 7.66 -0.90 6.15
CA GLN A 293 8.79 -0.80 5.23
C GLN A 293 9.62 0.42 5.60
N ALA A 294 10.82 0.54 5.04
CA ALA A 294 11.61 1.76 5.17
C ALA A 294 10.81 2.97 4.63
N LEU A 295 10.36 3.82 5.54
CA LEU A 295 9.44 4.93 5.29
C LEU A 295 9.98 6.18 5.99
N ASN A 296 9.98 7.31 5.29
CA ASN A 296 10.45 8.58 5.83
C ASN A 296 9.54 9.08 6.96
N GLU A 297 10.13 9.69 7.98
CA GLU A 297 9.38 10.56 8.90
C GLU A 297 8.87 11.82 8.20
N ILE A 298 7.98 12.59 8.85
CA ILE A 298 7.42 13.82 8.25
C ILE A 298 8.50 14.88 7.97
N THR A 299 9.58 14.90 8.74
CA THR A 299 10.73 15.81 8.58
C THR A 299 11.86 15.23 7.73
N GLU A 300 11.78 13.95 7.37
CA GLU A 300 12.79 13.26 6.57
C GLU A 300 12.42 13.30 5.07
N HIS A 301 13.43 13.25 4.20
CA HIS A 301 13.28 13.36 2.74
C HIS A 301 14.28 12.46 1.98
N SER A 302 14.58 11.26 2.50
CA SER A 302 15.43 10.30 1.78
C SER A 302 14.68 9.69 0.60
N PHE A 303 15.30 9.68 -0.59
CA PHE A 303 14.74 9.07 -1.80
C PHE A 303 14.87 7.54 -1.84
N ASP A 304 15.65 6.96 -0.92
CA ASP A 304 15.81 5.51 -0.81
C ASP A 304 14.67 4.83 -0.05
N LYS A 305 13.87 5.61 0.69
CA LYS A 305 12.75 5.18 1.53
C LYS A 305 11.41 5.60 0.93
N LEU A 306 10.31 4.97 1.29
CA LEU A 306 8.98 5.43 0.92
C LEU A 306 8.67 6.84 1.47
N GLY A 307 7.69 7.52 0.86
CA GLY A 307 7.09 8.75 1.41
C GLY A 307 7.72 10.07 0.98
N TRP A 308 8.67 10.04 0.03
CA TRP A 308 9.24 11.26 -0.58
C TRP A 308 8.27 11.95 -1.55
N PHE A 309 7.31 11.22 -2.16
CA PHE A 309 6.23 11.77 -2.99
C PHE A 309 4.94 11.90 -2.18
N ARG A 310 4.63 13.10 -1.70
CA ARG A 310 3.49 13.38 -0.81
C ARG A 310 2.31 13.92 -1.58
N VAL A 311 1.11 13.55 -1.13
CA VAL A 311 -0.15 13.94 -1.77
C VAL A 311 -0.93 14.83 -0.83
N SER A 312 -1.38 15.98 -1.33
CA SER A 312 -2.21 16.91 -0.57
C SER A 312 -3.64 16.37 -0.41
N PRO A 313 -4.46 16.92 0.51
CA PRO A 313 -5.88 16.54 0.63
C PRO A 313 -6.66 16.72 -0.67
N GLU A 314 -6.26 17.66 -1.52
CA GLU A 314 -6.85 17.95 -2.84
C GLU A 314 -6.38 16.97 -3.93
N GLY A 315 -5.50 16.02 -3.60
CA GLY A 315 -4.96 15.03 -4.53
C GLY A 315 -3.77 15.51 -5.33
N ALA A 316 -3.22 16.69 -5.04
CA ALA A 316 -2.04 17.21 -5.72
C ALA A 316 -0.77 16.52 -5.18
N GLY A 317 -0.04 15.85 -6.06
CA GLY A 317 1.25 15.23 -5.71
C GLY A 317 2.38 16.26 -5.67
N THR A 318 3.31 16.10 -4.74
CA THR A 318 4.52 16.94 -4.61
C THR A 318 5.71 16.11 -4.17
N VAL A 319 6.88 16.34 -4.78
CA VAL A 319 8.15 15.75 -4.32
C VAL A 319 8.71 16.63 -3.21
N GLN A 320 8.98 16.04 -2.05
CA GLN A 320 9.53 16.77 -0.90
C GLN A 320 10.94 17.28 -1.22
N GLY A 321 11.15 18.59 -1.06
CA GLY A 321 12.41 19.22 -1.45
C GLY A 321 12.71 19.15 -2.95
N GLY A 322 11.74 18.76 -3.79
CA GLY A 322 11.94 18.48 -5.22
C GLY A 322 12.55 19.67 -5.98
N PHE A 323 12.17 20.91 -5.61
CA PHE A 323 12.72 22.12 -6.23
C PHE A 323 14.26 22.19 -6.17
N VAL A 324 14.89 21.68 -5.11
CA VAL A 324 16.35 21.76 -4.89
C VAL A 324 17.04 20.42 -5.15
N LEU A 325 16.37 19.32 -4.83
CA LEU A 325 16.99 18.00 -4.83
C LEU A 325 16.90 17.29 -6.19
N MET A 326 16.05 17.77 -7.11
CA MET A 326 15.85 17.09 -8.39
C MET A 326 17.13 17.00 -9.23
N ASP A 327 17.93 18.07 -9.28
CA ASP A 327 19.22 18.08 -9.99
C ASP A 327 20.26 17.13 -9.39
N LYS A 328 20.08 16.69 -8.13
CA LYS A 328 20.98 15.73 -7.48
C LYS A 328 20.61 14.28 -7.77
N ILE A 329 19.32 13.99 -7.85
CA ILE A 329 18.80 12.62 -8.01
C ILE A 329 18.57 12.26 -9.47
N HIS A 330 18.22 13.22 -10.32
CA HIS A 330 18.08 12.97 -11.75
C HIS A 330 19.43 13.08 -12.42
N ARG A 331 19.81 12.05 -13.16
CA ARG A 331 21.01 12.06 -14.01
C ARG A 331 20.59 11.78 -15.43
N ALA A 332 21.01 12.64 -16.35
CA ALA A 332 20.78 12.43 -17.77
C ALA A 332 22.04 12.71 -18.59
N LYS A 333 22.14 12.02 -19.73
CA LYS A 333 23.25 12.15 -20.67
C LYS A 333 22.75 12.07 -22.11
N ALA A 334 23.18 12.99 -22.97
CA ALA A 334 22.89 12.92 -24.40
C ALA A 334 23.65 11.74 -25.05
N GLU A 335 22.95 10.95 -25.86
CA GLU A 335 23.54 9.91 -26.70
C GLU A 335 23.77 10.45 -28.12
N ASN A 336 22.78 11.13 -28.69
CA ASN A 336 22.90 11.85 -29.94
C ASN A 336 21.99 13.08 -29.90
N CYS A 337 22.59 14.27 -29.94
CA CYS A 337 21.87 15.53 -29.74
C CYS A 337 20.96 15.87 -30.94
N LEU A 338 21.42 15.61 -32.17
CA LEU A 338 20.63 15.88 -33.37
C LEU A 338 19.42 14.94 -33.49
N GLU A 339 19.59 13.68 -33.09
CA GLU A 339 18.50 12.70 -33.03
C GLU A 339 17.64 12.83 -31.75
N GLN A 340 17.96 13.79 -30.87
CA GLN A 340 17.31 13.98 -29.56
C GLN A 340 17.30 12.71 -28.69
N ARG A 341 18.31 11.84 -28.81
CA ARG A 341 18.45 10.62 -28.01
C ARG A 341 19.22 10.89 -26.73
N TYR A 342 18.70 10.43 -25.61
CA TYR A 342 19.33 10.61 -24.30
C TYR A 342 19.11 9.39 -23.40
N GLN A 343 19.96 9.29 -22.39
CA GLN A 343 19.87 8.33 -21.31
C GLN A 343 19.45 9.08 -20.05
N SER A 344 18.48 8.56 -19.31
CA SER A 344 17.98 9.17 -18.08
C SER A 344 17.79 8.12 -17.01
N ILE A 345 18.18 8.45 -15.79
CA ILE A 345 17.99 7.63 -14.59
C ILE A 345 17.62 8.54 -13.42
N LEU A 346 16.74 8.03 -12.54
CA LEU A 346 16.44 8.66 -11.27
C LEU A 346 17.08 7.83 -10.15
N ASP A 347 17.99 8.45 -9.40
CA ASP A 347 18.65 7.90 -8.21
C ASP A 347 17.71 7.97 -7.00
N ALA A 348 16.64 7.17 -7.08
CA ALA A 348 15.59 7.05 -6.07
C ALA A 348 15.02 5.63 -6.10
N ASN A 349 14.35 5.22 -5.02
CA ASN A 349 13.60 3.97 -4.95
C ASN A 349 12.09 4.25 -4.92
N PHE A 350 11.30 3.21 -5.16
CA PHE A 350 9.84 3.24 -5.04
C PHE A 350 9.13 4.15 -6.05
N TYR A 351 9.43 4.00 -7.35
CA TYR A 351 8.74 4.70 -8.43
C TYR A 351 8.46 3.77 -9.62
N VAL A 352 7.67 4.25 -10.58
CA VAL A 352 7.37 3.54 -11.82
C VAL A 352 7.76 4.40 -13.00
N ASN A 353 8.50 3.85 -13.96
CA ASN A 353 8.76 4.54 -15.22
C ASN A 353 7.62 4.30 -16.21
N GLN A 354 7.05 5.35 -16.77
CA GLN A 354 6.01 5.22 -17.80
C GLN A 354 6.56 4.65 -19.12
N ALA A 355 7.83 4.92 -19.43
CA ALA A 355 8.46 4.50 -20.70
C ALA A 355 8.63 2.98 -20.80
N ASP A 356 8.87 2.31 -19.68
CA ASP A 356 9.13 0.87 -19.60
C ASP A 356 8.08 0.22 -18.68
N ASN A 357 7.00 -0.29 -19.27
CA ASN A 357 5.93 -1.03 -18.57
C ASN A 357 6.42 -2.26 -17.77
N SER A 358 7.71 -2.58 -17.79
CA SER A 358 8.35 -3.74 -17.14
C SER A 358 9.32 -3.40 -16.00
N SER A 359 9.76 -2.14 -15.84
CA SER A 359 10.75 -1.78 -14.81
C SER A 359 10.08 -1.19 -13.56
N THR A 360 9.34 -2.01 -12.82
CA THR A 360 8.81 -1.59 -11.51
C THR A 360 9.94 -1.63 -10.47
N SER A 361 10.51 -0.48 -10.08
CA SER A 361 11.53 -0.39 -9.02
C SER A 361 10.92 -0.51 -7.61
N PHE A 362 9.75 -1.13 -7.48
CA PHE A 362 9.03 -1.20 -6.21
C PHE A 362 8.24 -2.50 -6.05
N THR A 363 8.34 -3.08 -4.86
CA THR A 363 7.46 -4.13 -4.35
C THR A 363 6.90 -3.66 -3.01
N LEU A 364 5.58 -3.74 -2.85
CA LEU A 364 4.93 -3.43 -1.57
C LEU A 364 4.95 -4.69 -0.70
N PRO A 365 5.37 -4.58 0.58
CA PRO A 365 5.36 -5.71 1.50
C PRO A 365 3.93 -6.07 1.86
N ASP A 366 3.72 -7.33 2.24
CA ASP A 366 2.47 -7.82 2.80
C ASP A 366 2.06 -7.09 4.10
N SER A 367 0.81 -7.25 4.51
CA SER A 367 0.30 -6.62 5.73
C SER A 367 0.82 -7.28 7.00
N LEU A 368 0.82 -6.53 8.10
CA LEU A 368 1.40 -6.97 9.37
C LEU A 368 0.74 -8.25 9.92
N ASP A 369 -0.55 -8.45 9.69
CA ASP A 369 -1.27 -9.68 10.07
C ASP A 369 -0.79 -10.92 9.29
N GLN A 370 -0.29 -10.73 8.07
CA GLN A 370 0.27 -11.81 7.26
C GLN A 370 1.74 -12.08 7.59
N GLN A 371 2.48 -11.04 7.98
CA GLN A 371 3.90 -11.14 8.35
C GLN A 371 4.12 -11.59 9.80
N LEU A 372 3.22 -11.24 10.71
CA LEU A 372 3.36 -11.45 12.15
C LEU A 372 2.13 -12.18 12.70
N ASN A 373 2.22 -13.50 12.89
CA ASN A 373 1.08 -14.33 13.31
C ASN A 373 0.47 -13.97 14.68
N TRP A 374 1.23 -13.28 15.54
CA TRP A 374 0.72 -12.83 16.83
C TRP A 374 -0.26 -11.66 16.66
N ILE A 375 -0.27 -11.00 15.49
CA ILE A 375 -1.21 -9.94 15.13
C ILE A 375 -2.39 -10.58 14.42
N LYS A 376 -3.59 -10.42 14.99
CA LYS A 376 -4.84 -10.78 14.33
C LYS A 376 -5.27 -9.70 13.34
N THR A 377 -5.19 -8.44 13.77
CA THR A 377 -5.50 -7.26 12.93
C THR A 377 -4.69 -6.08 13.41
N ALA A 378 -4.22 -5.23 12.50
CA ALA A 378 -3.53 -3.99 12.80
C ALA A 378 -4.09 -2.88 11.90
N THR A 379 -4.93 -2.01 12.46
CA THR A 379 -5.67 -1.00 11.67
C THR A 379 -5.65 0.37 12.32
N LEU A 380 -5.88 1.42 11.53
CA LEU A 380 -6.12 2.76 12.06
C LEU A 380 -7.52 2.86 12.64
N PHE A 381 -7.62 3.41 13.86
CA PHE A 381 -8.85 3.43 14.63
C PHE A 381 -9.78 4.57 14.21
N GLY A 382 -10.86 4.21 13.52
CA GLY A 382 -11.99 5.07 13.19
C GLY A 382 -11.63 6.30 12.35
N HIS A 383 -12.57 7.25 12.27
CA HIS A 383 -12.39 8.49 11.50
C HIS A 383 -11.38 9.48 12.12
N THR A 384 -10.93 9.25 13.35
CA THR A 384 -10.05 10.20 14.04
C THR A 384 -8.59 10.06 13.63
N GLU A 385 -8.18 8.87 13.16
CA GLU A 385 -6.80 8.56 12.74
C GLU A 385 -5.74 8.86 13.82
N ARG A 386 -6.14 8.99 15.10
CA ARG A 386 -5.25 9.35 16.22
C ARG A 386 -4.59 8.15 16.88
N HIS A 387 -5.16 6.96 16.67
CA HIS A 387 -4.67 5.73 17.26
C HIS A 387 -4.63 4.64 16.18
N ALA A 388 -3.64 3.78 16.28
CA ALA A 388 -3.67 2.47 15.64
C ALA A 388 -4.02 1.43 16.70
N VAL A 389 -4.88 0.48 16.34
CA VAL A 389 -5.27 -0.64 17.20
C VAL A 389 -4.70 -1.91 16.61
N VAL A 390 -3.88 -2.58 17.41
CA VAL A 390 -3.34 -3.91 17.12
C VAL A 390 -4.05 -4.90 18.03
N THR A 391 -4.76 -5.85 17.44
CA THR A 391 -5.40 -6.95 18.18
C THR A 391 -4.49 -8.16 18.15
N GLU A 392 -4.17 -8.69 19.31
CA GLU A 392 -3.32 -9.87 19.44
C GLU A 392 -4.13 -11.15 19.17
N ASN A 393 -3.52 -12.09 18.47
CA ASN A 393 -4.02 -13.45 18.27
C ASN A 393 -3.57 -14.37 19.42
N ASP A 394 -2.35 -14.13 19.93
CA ASP A 394 -1.75 -14.84 21.06
C ASP A 394 -1.05 -13.82 21.97
N GLY A 395 -1.27 -13.96 23.29
CA GLY A 395 -0.81 -13.00 24.27
C GLY A 395 -0.70 -13.59 25.68
N ALA A 396 -0.05 -12.84 26.57
CA ALA A 396 0.28 -13.29 27.91
C ALA A 396 -0.97 -13.65 28.74
N ASN A 397 -0.80 -14.62 29.66
CA ASN A 397 -1.86 -14.99 30.59
C ASN A 397 -2.13 -13.83 31.57
N LEU A 398 -3.41 -13.54 31.79
CA LEU A 398 -3.86 -12.59 32.80
C LEU A 398 -4.15 -13.30 34.12
N GLU A 399 -3.79 -12.68 35.23
CA GLU A 399 -4.19 -13.14 36.56
C GLU A 399 -5.56 -12.53 36.89
N ILE A 400 -6.55 -13.41 37.04
CA ILE A 400 -7.91 -13.05 37.45
C ILE A 400 -8.08 -13.44 38.91
N SER A 401 -8.48 -12.49 39.75
CA SER A 401 -8.90 -12.71 41.12
C SER A 401 -10.40 -12.51 41.25
N LEU A 402 -11.12 -13.54 41.69
CA LEU A 402 -12.56 -13.50 41.93
C LEU A 402 -12.82 -13.46 43.42
N VAL A 403 -13.71 -12.55 43.84
CA VAL A 403 -14.13 -12.39 45.23
C VAL A 403 -15.65 -12.43 45.28
N SER A 404 -16.19 -13.39 46.03
CA SER A 404 -17.62 -13.37 46.40
C SER A 404 -17.80 -12.49 47.64
N LYS A 405 -18.64 -11.46 47.52
CA LYS A 405 -19.05 -10.61 48.65
C LYS A 405 -20.22 -11.19 49.45
N ALA A 406 -20.93 -12.16 48.87
CA ALA A 406 -21.98 -12.87 49.59
C ALA A 406 -21.35 -13.76 50.67
N PRO A 407 -21.82 -13.67 51.93
CA PRO A 407 -21.26 -14.43 53.04
C PRO A 407 -21.56 -15.92 52.87
N ASN A 408 -20.58 -16.77 53.19
CA ASN A 408 -20.70 -18.23 53.19
C ASN A 408 -21.06 -18.84 51.82
N THR A 409 -20.67 -18.17 50.75
CA THR A 409 -20.78 -18.65 49.37
C THR A 409 -19.50 -19.33 48.93
N ALA A 410 -19.62 -20.53 48.35
CA ALA A 410 -18.53 -21.23 47.66
C ALA A 410 -18.61 -21.04 46.14
N LEU A 411 -17.45 -20.99 45.49
CA LEU A 411 -17.31 -20.91 44.04
C LEU A 411 -16.80 -22.26 43.52
N ASN A 412 -17.62 -22.97 42.74
CA ASN A 412 -17.30 -24.28 42.18
C ASN A 412 -16.99 -24.15 40.70
N PHE A 413 -15.75 -24.44 40.31
CA PHE A 413 -15.29 -24.33 38.92
C PHE A 413 -15.56 -25.62 38.16
N ILE A 414 -15.98 -25.49 36.91
CA ILE A 414 -16.35 -26.60 36.02
C ILE A 414 -15.56 -26.46 34.73
N HIS A 415 -15.12 -27.59 34.17
CA HIS A 415 -14.47 -27.64 32.86
C HIS A 415 -15.08 -28.75 32.00
N ASN A 416 -14.97 -28.59 30.69
CA ASN A 416 -15.33 -29.63 29.72
C ASN A 416 -14.10 -30.50 29.42
N ALA A 417 -14.34 -31.73 28.97
CA ALA A 417 -13.29 -32.61 28.48
C ALA A 417 -12.82 -32.13 27.10
N SER A 418 -11.50 -32.20 26.87
CA SER A 418 -10.89 -31.86 25.57
C SER A 418 -10.85 -33.10 24.68
N ASN A 419 -11.03 -32.93 23.38
CA ASN A 419 -11.02 -34.04 22.42
C ASN A 419 -10.34 -33.66 21.11
N ILE A 420 -9.84 -34.66 20.38
CA ILE A 420 -9.27 -34.52 19.04
C ILE A 420 -9.50 -35.80 18.24
N GLN A 421 -9.93 -35.66 16.99
CA GLN A 421 -10.07 -36.80 16.07
C GLN A 421 -8.79 -37.06 15.26
N ASP A 422 -8.24 -36.03 14.62
CA ASP A 422 -7.00 -36.12 13.84
C ASP A 422 -6.39 -34.73 13.62
N PHE A 423 -5.18 -34.67 13.06
CA PHE A 423 -4.56 -33.43 12.62
C PHE A 423 -3.61 -33.63 11.43
N SER A 424 -3.37 -32.54 10.70
CA SER A 424 -2.31 -32.43 9.70
C SER A 424 -1.41 -31.25 10.02
N ALA A 425 -0.10 -31.40 9.82
CA ALA A 425 0.84 -30.34 10.13
C ALA A 425 1.98 -30.24 9.12
N LEU A 426 2.57 -29.04 9.04
CA LEU A 426 3.76 -28.72 8.25
C LEU A 426 4.66 -27.79 9.06
N ILE A 427 5.94 -28.14 9.20
CA ILE A 427 6.96 -27.27 9.76
C ILE A 427 7.51 -26.43 8.60
N LEU A 428 7.49 -25.11 8.73
CA LEU A 428 7.96 -24.21 7.70
C LEU A 428 8.85 -23.10 8.27
N VAL A 429 9.90 -22.78 7.52
CA VAL A 429 10.70 -21.56 7.70
C VAL A 429 10.42 -20.68 6.50
N ASP A 430 9.78 -19.54 6.75
CA ASP A 430 9.37 -18.61 5.68
C ASP A 430 10.54 -17.79 5.11
N LYS A 431 10.24 -17.00 4.07
CA LYS A 431 11.21 -16.10 3.42
C LYS A 431 11.77 -15.00 4.32
N LEU A 432 11.18 -14.79 5.49
CA LEU A 432 11.58 -13.82 6.51
C LEU A 432 12.27 -14.48 7.71
N SER A 433 12.62 -15.77 7.59
CA SER A 433 13.24 -16.58 8.65
C SER A 433 12.34 -16.84 9.87
N ASN A 434 11.03 -16.68 9.76
CA ASN A 434 10.10 -17.11 10.80
C ASN A 434 9.93 -18.64 10.74
N SER A 435 10.25 -19.30 11.84
CA SER A 435 10.04 -20.74 12.01
C SER A 435 8.67 -21.02 12.65
N MET A 436 7.84 -21.77 11.94
CA MET A 436 6.42 -21.91 12.24
C MET A 436 5.94 -23.34 12.00
N LEU A 437 5.03 -23.80 12.85
CA LEU A 437 4.27 -25.04 12.67
C LEU A 437 2.87 -24.65 12.22
N ASN A 438 2.58 -24.89 10.95
CA ASN A 438 1.24 -24.77 10.40
C ASN A 438 0.48 -26.07 10.70
N ILE A 439 -0.52 -26.03 11.55
CA ILE A 439 -1.27 -27.20 12.00
C ILE A 439 -2.77 -27.00 11.81
N SER A 440 -3.43 -28.02 11.31
CA SER A 440 -4.88 -28.06 11.11
C SER A 440 -5.41 -29.22 11.95
N VAL A 441 -6.27 -28.91 12.91
CA VAL A 441 -6.89 -29.89 13.81
C VAL A 441 -8.33 -30.14 13.36
N TYR A 442 -8.74 -31.41 13.38
CA TYR A 442 -10.05 -31.84 12.91
C TYR A 442 -10.90 -32.36 14.06
N ASN A 443 -12.15 -31.90 14.10
CA ASN A 443 -13.15 -32.28 15.08
C ASN A 443 -12.59 -32.28 16.51
N SER A 444 -12.07 -31.12 16.90
CA SER A 444 -11.34 -30.93 18.15
C SER A 444 -12.02 -29.94 19.07
N THR A 445 -11.82 -30.10 20.38
CA THR A 445 -12.40 -29.25 21.42
C THR A 445 -11.40 -29.04 22.57
N GLY A 446 -11.43 -27.85 23.17
CA GLY A 446 -10.68 -27.56 24.39
C GLY A 446 -9.18 -27.32 24.20
N ILE A 447 -8.38 -27.90 25.10
CA ILE A 447 -6.93 -27.69 25.19
C ILE A 447 -6.22 -28.93 24.68
N LEU A 448 -5.30 -28.73 23.73
CA LEU A 448 -4.48 -29.79 23.15
C LEU A 448 -3.00 -29.49 23.42
N HIS A 449 -2.30 -30.46 24.00
CA HIS A 449 -0.86 -30.41 24.21
C HIS A 449 -0.13 -31.07 23.06
N GLY A 450 0.82 -30.34 22.48
CA GLY A 450 1.64 -30.79 21.38
C GLY A 450 3.08 -31.03 21.81
N TYR A 451 3.67 -32.09 21.25
CA TYR A 451 5.05 -32.49 21.49
C TYR A 451 5.75 -32.75 20.17
N VAL A 452 6.95 -32.21 20.00
CA VAL A 452 7.82 -32.47 18.84
C VAL A 452 8.95 -33.39 19.27
N ARG A 453 9.13 -34.49 18.55
CA ARG A 453 10.14 -35.53 18.79
C ARG A 453 10.96 -35.82 17.54
N HIS A 454 12.11 -36.46 17.71
CA HIS A 454 12.89 -36.97 16.59
C HIS A 454 12.20 -38.20 15.98
N VAL A 455 12.25 -38.35 14.66
CA VAL A 455 11.64 -39.51 13.96
C VAL A 455 12.27 -40.84 14.36
N SER A 456 13.55 -40.84 14.71
CA SER A 456 14.23 -42.04 15.21
C SER A 456 13.72 -42.52 16.57
N ASP A 457 12.99 -41.68 17.30
CA ASP A 457 12.52 -41.96 18.65
C ASP A 457 11.12 -41.38 18.91
N SER A 458 10.11 -42.01 18.29
CA SER A 458 8.70 -41.58 18.39
C SER A 458 8.15 -41.64 19.82
N TYR A 459 8.77 -42.44 20.71
CA TYR A 459 8.48 -42.50 22.15
C TYR A 459 9.54 -41.76 22.99
N GLY A 460 10.44 -41.06 22.30
CA GLY A 460 11.63 -40.45 22.85
C GLY A 460 11.44 -39.15 23.57
N THR A 461 12.58 -38.51 23.85
CA THR A 461 12.64 -37.21 24.50
C THR A 461 11.97 -36.14 23.63
N THR A 462 11.06 -35.40 24.25
CA THR A 462 10.43 -34.23 23.65
C THR A 462 11.47 -33.12 23.46
N ILE A 463 11.61 -32.64 22.23
CA ILE A 463 12.53 -31.54 21.84
C ILE A 463 11.85 -30.19 22.10
N ASP A 464 10.57 -30.11 21.77
CA ASP A 464 9.77 -28.89 21.91
C ASP A 464 8.33 -29.26 22.29
N SER A 465 7.65 -28.35 22.99
CA SER A 465 6.28 -28.55 23.44
C SER A 465 5.48 -27.27 23.30
N PHE A 466 4.24 -27.41 22.85
CA PHE A 466 3.33 -26.28 22.62
C PHE A 466 1.91 -26.65 23.06
N THR A 467 1.03 -25.66 23.14
CA THR A 467 -0.38 -25.87 23.51
C THR A 467 -1.27 -25.15 22.51
N ILE A 468 -2.25 -25.86 21.97
CA ILE A 468 -3.29 -25.33 21.09
C ILE A 468 -4.57 -25.17 21.91
N ARG A 469 -5.27 -24.05 21.71
CA ARG A 469 -6.54 -23.76 22.36
C ARG A 469 -7.61 -23.62 21.28
N VAL A 470 -8.64 -24.45 21.38
CA VAL A 470 -9.81 -24.42 20.50
C VAL A 470 -10.93 -23.66 21.23
N PRO A 471 -11.31 -22.46 20.76
CA PRO A 471 -12.21 -21.57 21.49
C PRO A 471 -13.68 -21.99 21.45
N ALA A 472 -14.11 -22.76 20.45
CA ALA A 472 -15.50 -23.16 20.27
C ALA A 472 -15.79 -24.58 20.78
N ALA A 473 -17.06 -24.82 21.12
CA ALA A 473 -17.54 -26.09 21.68
C ALA A 473 -17.39 -27.27 20.71
N GLU A 474 -17.40 -27.03 19.40
CA GLU A 474 -17.10 -28.04 18.37
C GLU A 474 -16.72 -27.31 17.07
N VAL A 475 -15.55 -27.62 16.50
CA VAL A 475 -15.09 -27.08 15.22
C VAL A 475 -14.70 -28.24 14.32
N GLU A 476 -15.29 -28.31 13.12
CA GLU A 476 -14.96 -29.34 12.13
C GLU A 476 -13.48 -29.28 11.74
N GLU A 477 -12.97 -28.07 11.47
CA GLU A 477 -11.58 -27.82 11.10
C GLU A 477 -11.11 -26.46 11.64
N GLN A 478 -9.96 -26.45 12.32
CA GLN A 478 -9.31 -25.23 12.76
C GLN A 478 -7.85 -25.21 12.33
N HIS A 479 -7.46 -24.16 11.62
CA HIS A 479 -6.07 -23.88 11.27
C HIS A 479 -5.43 -22.99 12.34
N VAL A 480 -4.25 -23.38 12.80
CA VAL A 480 -3.46 -22.68 13.82
C VAL A 480 -2.02 -22.62 13.36
N LEU A 481 -1.38 -21.48 13.59
CA LEU A 481 0.02 -21.27 13.22
C LEU A 481 0.82 -20.95 14.48
N ILE A 482 1.76 -21.83 14.81
CA ILE A 482 2.48 -21.83 16.09
C ILE A 482 3.94 -21.51 15.84
N ARG A 483 4.54 -20.63 16.65
CA ARG A 483 5.99 -20.40 16.60
C ARG A 483 6.73 -21.54 17.28
N ILE A 484 7.69 -22.12 16.58
CA ILE A 484 8.51 -23.24 17.06
C ILE A 484 9.98 -22.96 16.75
N LYS A 485 10.88 -23.67 17.42
CA LYS A 485 12.32 -23.57 17.12
C LYS A 485 12.59 -24.00 15.67
N PRO A 486 13.56 -23.36 14.97
CA PRO A 486 13.95 -23.79 13.65
C PRO A 486 14.65 -25.15 13.72
N TYR A 487 14.24 -26.06 12.85
CA TYR A 487 14.87 -27.36 12.64
C TYR A 487 15.71 -27.34 11.36
N GLU A 488 16.54 -28.36 11.16
CA GLU A 488 17.34 -28.47 9.94
C GLU A 488 16.43 -28.68 8.70
N PRO A 489 16.83 -28.17 7.53
CA PRO A 489 16.03 -28.31 6.31
C PRO A 489 15.95 -29.77 5.86
N ASN A 490 14.79 -30.17 5.36
CA ASN A 490 14.50 -31.52 4.85
C ASN A 490 14.62 -32.64 5.90
N THR A 491 14.56 -32.30 7.19
CA THR A 491 14.41 -33.29 8.25
C THR A 491 12.93 -33.63 8.45
N GLN A 492 12.70 -34.83 8.97
CA GLN A 492 11.38 -35.21 9.44
C GLN A 492 11.37 -35.24 10.97
N HIS A 493 10.27 -34.76 11.54
CA HIS A 493 10.01 -34.76 12.98
C HIS A 493 8.68 -35.44 13.24
N THR A 494 8.56 -36.15 14.36
CA THR A 494 7.27 -36.70 14.79
C THR A 494 6.60 -35.66 15.67
N VAL A 495 5.47 -35.13 15.21
CA VAL A 495 4.62 -34.24 16.00
C VAL A 495 3.50 -35.08 16.60
N CYS A 496 3.26 -34.93 17.89
CA CYS A 496 2.21 -35.64 18.61
C CYS A 496 1.28 -34.65 19.30
N LEU A 497 -0.04 -34.89 19.25
CA LEU A 497 -1.05 -34.11 19.96
C LEU A 497 -1.78 -34.99 20.97
N ARG A 498 -2.06 -34.44 22.14
CA ARG A 498 -2.80 -35.07 23.23
C ARG A 498 -3.80 -34.10 23.84
N PRO A 499 -5.08 -34.48 24.03
CA PRO A 499 -6.02 -33.65 24.78
C PRO A 499 -5.63 -33.54 26.27
N ASP A 500 -5.94 -32.42 26.91
CA ASP A 500 -5.61 -32.16 28.32
C ASP A 500 -6.28 -33.13 29.30
N ASP A 501 -7.53 -33.50 29.02
CA ASP A 501 -8.32 -34.42 29.84
C ASP A 501 -8.93 -35.53 28.97
N GLY A 502 -8.50 -36.77 29.22
CA GLY A 502 -9.11 -37.99 28.66
C GLY A 502 -8.14 -39.16 28.67
N ASP A 503 -8.66 -40.39 28.57
CA ASP A 503 -7.91 -41.59 28.13
C ASP A 503 -7.52 -41.49 26.64
N GLY A 504 -7.49 -40.26 26.10
CA GLY A 504 -7.28 -39.95 24.71
C GLY A 504 -5.89 -40.40 24.28
N ILE A 505 -5.87 -41.24 23.25
CA ILE A 505 -4.65 -41.73 22.64
C ILE A 505 -3.92 -40.53 22.03
N GLU A 506 -2.64 -40.40 22.37
CA GLU A 506 -1.76 -39.44 21.73
C GLU A 506 -1.68 -39.76 20.23
N ILE A 507 -2.10 -38.81 19.38
CA ILE A 507 -2.07 -38.96 17.93
C ILE A 507 -0.72 -38.42 17.46
N CYS A 508 0.06 -39.21 16.74
CA CYS A 508 1.37 -38.82 16.23
C CYS A 508 1.41 -38.88 14.70
N ARG A 509 2.02 -37.87 14.07
CA ARG A 509 2.22 -37.77 12.62
C ARG A 509 3.68 -37.39 12.33
N ASN A 510 4.25 -37.96 11.28
CA ASN A 510 5.54 -37.52 10.78
C ASN A 510 5.33 -36.28 9.91
N VAL A 511 6.06 -35.23 10.22
CA VAL A 511 5.94 -33.90 9.62
C VAL A 511 7.29 -33.51 9.03
N ALA A 512 7.29 -33.06 7.79
CA ALA A 512 8.50 -32.57 7.12
C ALA A 512 8.76 -31.10 7.45
N SER A 513 10.04 -30.72 7.51
CA SER A 513 10.48 -29.32 7.55
C SER A 513 10.71 -28.80 6.12
N VAL A 514 10.07 -27.68 5.78
CA VAL A 514 10.23 -26.99 4.49
C VAL A 514 10.82 -25.60 4.72
N HIS A 515 11.86 -25.27 3.97
CA HIS A 515 12.54 -23.99 4.07
C HIS A 515 12.38 -23.23 2.77
N PHE A 516 11.93 -21.98 2.86
CA PHE A 516 11.91 -21.06 1.74
C PHE A 516 13.20 -20.24 1.74
N ASP A 517 13.75 -19.99 0.55
CA ASP A 517 14.92 -19.14 0.41
C ASP A 517 14.61 -17.71 0.88
N LEU A 518 15.60 -17.08 1.51
CA LEU A 518 15.49 -15.71 2.03
C LEU A 518 15.22 -14.75 0.87
N GLU A 519 14.21 -13.90 1.02
CA GLU A 519 13.91 -12.88 0.01
C GLU A 519 14.92 -11.73 0.09
N THR A 520 15.82 -11.64 -0.89
CA THR A 520 16.74 -10.52 -1.05
C THR A 520 16.18 -9.53 -2.07
N GLN A 521 15.68 -8.39 -1.60
CA GLN A 521 15.24 -7.31 -2.49
C GLN A 521 16.45 -6.45 -2.90
N THR A 522 17.14 -6.85 -3.96
CA THR A 522 18.13 -6.00 -4.63
C THR A 522 17.45 -5.22 -5.75
N ILE A 523 17.11 -3.96 -5.49
CA ILE A 523 16.58 -3.05 -6.51
C ILE A 523 17.77 -2.47 -7.28
N HIS A 524 17.84 -2.72 -8.59
CA HIS A 524 18.81 -2.08 -9.48
C HIS A 524 18.06 -1.07 -10.35
N ASN A 525 18.47 0.20 -10.29
CA ASN A 525 17.96 1.22 -11.20
C ASN A 525 18.67 1.08 -12.55
N GLU A 526 17.89 0.97 -13.63
CA GLU A 526 18.40 0.87 -15.00
C GLU A 526 18.34 2.22 -15.72
N TRP A 527 19.20 2.42 -16.72
CA TRP A 527 19.19 3.62 -17.56
C TRP A 527 18.13 3.51 -18.65
N ASN A 528 17.18 4.44 -18.66
CA ASN A 528 16.17 4.51 -19.71
C ASN A 528 16.75 5.23 -20.93
N LYS A 529 16.43 4.76 -22.15
CA LYS A 529 16.90 5.34 -23.42
C LYS A 529 15.77 5.88 -24.31
N PRO A 530 15.02 6.90 -23.87
CA PRO A 530 13.97 7.50 -24.69
C PRO A 530 14.51 8.43 -25.78
N THR A 531 13.64 8.73 -26.76
CA THR A 531 13.85 9.76 -27.79
C THR A 531 13.04 11.01 -27.44
N GLY A 532 13.70 12.16 -27.34
CA GLY A 532 13.09 13.48 -27.17
C GLY A 532 12.54 14.06 -28.47
N TYR A 533 11.81 15.16 -28.37
CA TYR A 533 11.26 15.89 -29.51
C TYR A 533 11.34 17.39 -29.28
N CYS A 534 11.95 18.12 -30.22
CA CYS A 534 12.06 19.57 -30.19
C CYS A 534 12.15 20.12 -31.62
N GLU A 535 11.15 20.90 -32.07
CA GLU A 535 11.12 21.48 -33.43
C GLU A 535 11.99 22.74 -33.56
N GLU A 536 12.22 23.44 -32.44
CA GLU A 536 12.99 24.69 -32.37
C GLU A 536 14.49 24.45 -32.10
N CYS A 537 14.85 23.26 -31.64
CA CYS A 537 16.23 22.90 -31.34
C CYS A 537 17.02 22.60 -32.61
N ASN A 538 18.31 22.93 -32.61
CA ASN A 538 19.24 22.64 -33.71
C ASN A 538 18.84 23.23 -35.08
N GLN A 539 18.07 24.33 -35.10
CA GLN A 539 17.71 25.01 -36.35
C GLN A 539 18.94 25.70 -36.99
N PHE A 540 19.13 25.47 -38.29
CA PHE A 540 20.13 26.18 -39.09
C PHE A 540 19.73 27.65 -39.26
N THR A 541 20.32 28.55 -38.47
CA THR A 541 20.20 29.99 -38.67
C THR A 541 21.20 30.46 -39.73
N VAL A 542 20.83 31.48 -40.53
CA VAL A 542 21.65 32.03 -41.64
C VAL A 542 23.04 32.48 -41.18
N ASN A 543 23.17 32.91 -39.91
CA ASN A 543 24.45 33.24 -39.29
C ASN A 543 25.36 32.01 -39.06
N GLY A 544 24.78 30.84 -38.78
CA GLY A 544 25.53 29.58 -38.68
C GLY A 544 26.02 29.08 -40.04
N PHE A 545 25.26 29.30 -41.11
CA PHE A 545 25.72 29.05 -42.49
C PHE A 545 26.88 29.99 -42.88
N LEU A 546 26.80 31.27 -42.52
CA LEU A 546 27.87 32.24 -42.76
C LEU A 546 29.13 31.96 -41.93
N GLN A 547 28.99 31.46 -40.70
CA GLN A 547 30.13 30.97 -39.90
C GLN A 547 30.72 29.68 -40.46
N SER A 548 29.89 28.75 -40.97
CA SER A 548 30.33 27.53 -41.65
C SER A 548 31.07 27.82 -42.97
N LEU A 549 30.81 28.96 -43.60
CA LEU A 549 31.53 29.46 -44.79
C LEU A 549 32.75 30.33 -44.46
N ASN A 550 33.12 30.50 -43.18
CA ASN A 550 34.28 31.29 -42.80
C ASN A 550 35.57 30.46 -42.90
N PRO A 551 36.47 30.76 -43.86
CA PRO A 551 37.69 29.98 -44.05
C PRO A 551 38.66 30.04 -42.87
N VAL A 552 38.52 31.03 -41.98
CA VAL A 552 39.34 31.15 -40.76
C VAL A 552 38.95 30.11 -39.70
N ALA A 553 37.69 29.65 -39.70
CA ALA A 553 37.22 28.61 -38.78
C ALA A 553 37.71 27.21 -39.21
N TRP A 554 37.81 26.95 -40.51
CA TRP A 554 38.27 25.66 -41.06
C TRP A 554 39.74 25.35 -40.74
N ILE A 555 40.55 26.38 -40.52
CA ILE A 555 42.00 26.26 -40.32
C ILE A 555 42.36 25.94 -38.85
N LYS A 556 41.43 26.14 -37.90
CA LYS A 556 41.73 25.99 -36.46
C LYS A 556 41.61 24.57 -35.90
N ASP A 557 40.96 23.64 -36.60
CA ASP A 557 40.69 22.26 -36.11
C ASP A 557 41.32 21.16 -36.98
N ILE A 558 42.65 21.19 -37.18
CA ILE A 558 43.36 20.09 -37.88
C ILE A 558 44.15 19.27 -36.85
N HIS A 559 43.57 18.16 -36.41
CA HIS A 559 44.25 17.20 -35.52
C HIS A 559 44.48 15.82 -36.15
N SER A 560 43.92 15.52 -37.34
CA SER A 560 44.19 14.27 -38.08
C SER A 560 44.45 14.47 -39.59
N VAL A 561 45.14 13.50 -40.21
CA VAL A 561 45.45 13.49 -41.66
C VAL A 561 44.17 13.40 -42.51
N THR A 562 43.13 12.76 -41.99
CA THR A 562 41.80 12.70 -42.61
C THR A 562 41.08 14.05 -42.63
N ASP A 563 41.27 14.88 -41.60
CA ASP A 563 40.67 16.23 -41.53
C ASP A 563 41.34 17.19 -42.51
N GLY A 564 42.65 17.03 -42.73
CA GLY A 564 43.39 17.77 -43.76
C GLY A 564 42.92 17.46 -45.19
N LEU A 565 42.48 16.23 -45.46
CA LEU A 565 41.98 15.84 -46.77
C LEU A 565 40.58 16.41 -47.04
N ASN A 566 39.72 16.42 -46.02
CA ASN A 566 38.41 17.07 -46.07
C ASN A 566 38.51 18.59 -46.25
N LEU A 567 39.51 19.24 -45.65
CA LEU A 567 39.79 20.66 -45.88
C LEU A 567 40.07 20.94 -47.36
N VAL A 568 40.95 20.16 -48.00
CA VAL A 568 41.31 20.35 -49.42
C VAL A 568 40.11 20.14 -50.34
N VAL A 569 39.28 19.13 -50.05
CA VAL A 569 38.05 18.88 -50.82
C VAL A 569 37.04 20.03 -50.65
N ASN A 570 36.84 20.52 -49.42
CA ASN A 570 35.91 21.62 -49.15
C ASN A 570 36.39 22.94 -49.76
N LEU A 571 37.69 23.23 -49.71
CA LEU A 571 38.29 24.42 -50.32
C LEU A 571 38.23 24.35 -51.86
N GLY A 572 38.43 23.16 -52.42
CA GLY A 572 38.23 22.88 -53.84
C GLY A 572 36.78 23.09 -54.29
N ALA A 573 35.81 22.54 -53.54
CA ALA A 573 34.39 22.71 -53.81
C ALA A 573 33.96 24.19 -53.70
N PHE A 574 34.49 24.92 -52.71
CA PHE A 574 34.22 26.34 -52.53
C PHE A 574 34.74 27.18 -53.72
N LEU A 575 35.96 26.90 -54.19
CA LEU A 575 36.52 27.56 -55.39
C LEU A 575 35.71 27.25 -56.65
N VAL A 576 35.23 26.01 -56.80
CA VAL A 576 34.34 25.62 -57.91
C VAL A 576 33.00 26.36 -57.83
N CYS A 577 32.42 26.48 -56.64
CA CYS A 577 31.19 27.25 -56.42
C CYS A 577 31.38 28.74 -56.75
N ILE A 578 32.49 29.36 -56.33
CA ILE A 578 32.81 30.74 -56.73
C ILE A 578 32.96 30.83 -58.25
N PHE A 579 33.60 29.86 -58.88
CA PHE A 579 33.77 29.84 -60.34
C PHE A 579 32.43 29.70 -61.07
N LEU A 580 31.51 28.86 -60.56
CA LEU A 580 30.16 28.70 -61.09
C LEU A 580 29.31 29.96 -60.90
N ILE A 581 29.40 30.61 -59.74
CA ILE A 581 28.72 31.89 -59.47
C ILE A 581 29.28 32.99 -60.37
N TYR A 582 30.60 33.06 -60.51
CA TYR A 582 31.27 33.98 -61.43
C TYR A 582 30.82 33.73 -62.88
N PHE A 583 30.74 32.47 -63.31
CA PHE A 583 30.27 32.10 -64.64
C PHE A 583 28.80 32.46 -64.83
N LEU A 584 27.92 32.17 -63.87
CA LEU A 584 26.51 32.56 -63.92
C LEU A 584 26.35 34.07 -64.00
N LEU A 585 27.07 34.83 -63.18
CA LEU A 585 27.00 36.30 -63.19
C LEU A 585 27.54 36.88 -64.51
N PHE A 586 28.72 36.46 -64.97
CA PHE A 586 29.36 37.06 -66.14
C PHE A 586 28.89 36.51 -67.49
N LYS A 587 28.44 35.25 -67.56
CA LYS A 587 28.02 34.60 -68.82
C LYS A 587 26.53 34.48 -68.99
N VAL A 588 25.74 34.57 -67.91
CA VAL A 588 24.27 34.48 -67.99
C VAL A 588 23.65 35.82 -67.60
N VAL A 589 23.91 36.33 -66.40
CA VAL A 589 23.22 37.52 -65.88
C VAL A 589 23.64 38.79 -66.61
N ILE A 590 24.93 39.08 -66.76
CA ILE A 590 25.42 40.29 -67.46
C ILE A 590 24.95 40.37 -68.93
N PRO A 591 25.05 39.31 -69.77
CA PRO A 591 24.53 39.39 -71.13
C PRO A 591 23.00 39.44 -71.22
N VAL A 592 22.26 38.83 -70.27
CA VAL A 592 20.79 38.96 -70.20
C VAL A 592 20.38 40.37 -69.79
N VAL A 593 21.05 40.97 -68.81
CA VAL A 593 20.83 42.37 -68.40
C VAL A 593 21.19 43.33 -69.54
N ASN A 594 22.29 43.08 -70.27
CA ASN A 594 22.63 43.87 -71.46
C ASN A 594 21.62 43.68 -72.61
N CYS A 595 21.02 42.50 -72.78
CA CYS A 595 19.93 42.28 -73.74
C CYS A 595 18.62 42.97 -73.33
N ILE A 596 18.35 43.10 -72.02
CA ILE A 596 17.16 43.79 -71.49
C ILE A 596 17.32 45.32 -71.52
N ILE A 597 18.55 45.85 -71.43
CA ILE A 597 18.83 47.30 -71.47
C ILE A 597 19.02 47.81 -72.93
N ALA A 598 19.43 46.96 -73.87
CA ALA A 598 19.56 47.33 -75.30
C ALA A 598 18.30 47.92 -75.98
N PRO A 599 17.05 47.53 -75.67
CA PRO A 599 15.86 48.14 -76.27
C PRO A 599 15.54 49.53 -75.68
N LEU A 600 16.06 49.88 -74.50
CA LEU A 600 15.80 51.18 -73.84
C LEU A 600 16.61 52.33 -74.47
N ASN A 601 17.78 52.06 -75.05
CA ASN A 601 18.56 53.09 -75.76
C ASN A 601 18.05 53.39 -77.18
N CYS A 602 17.18 52.55 -77.75
CA CYS A 602 16.56 52.82 -79.06
C CYS A 602 15.31 53.72 -78.95
N ILE A 603 14.70 53.80 -77.76
CA ILE A 603 13.51 54.63 -77.51
C ILE A 603 13.88 56.10 -77.26
N THR A 604 15.08 56.39 -76.74
CA THR A 604 15.54 57.76 -76.48
C THR A 604 15.88 58.54 -77.76
N GLU A 605 16.43 57.92 -78.81
CA GLU A 605 16.68 58.58 -80.11
C GLU A 605 15.39 58.86 -80.91
N CYS A 606 14.32 58.10 -80.69
CA CYS A 606 13.02 58.37 -81.33
C CYS A 606 12.26 59.55 -80.72
N PHE A 607 12.56 59.93 -79.46
CA PHE A 607 11.90 61.07 -78.80
C PHE A 607 12.52 62.44 -79.14
N GLU A 608 13.79 62.53 -79.55
CA GLU A 608 14.39 63.81 -79.94
C GLU A 608 13.90 64.35 -81.29
N LYS A 609 13.55 63.47 -82.25
CA LYS A 609 13.04 63.91 -83.57
C LYS A 609 11.63 64.52 -83.53
N LYS A 610 10.84 64.29 -82.47
CA LYS A 610 9.49 64.90 -82.33
C LYS A 610 9.48 66.29 -81.67
N LYS A 611 10.57 66.72 -81.01
CA LYS A 611 10.64 68.05 -80.36
C LYS A 611 11.06 69.18 -81.31
N LYS A 612 11.67 68.87 -82.46
CA LYS A 612 12.14 69.88 -83.45
C LYS A 612 11.06 70.39 -84.43
N LYS A 613 9.85 69.81 -84.44
CA LYS A 613 8.77 70.15 -85.40
C LYS A 613 7.62 71.00 -84.82
N ARG A 614 7.75 71.53 -83.60
CA ARG A 614 6.69 72.31 -82.91
C ARG A 614 7.06 73.76 -82.54
N ARG A 615 8.16 74.32 -83.09
CA ARG A 615 8.63 75.68 -82.76
C ARG A 615 8.65 76.69 -83.93
N SER A 616 8.03 76.39 -85.07
CA SER A 616 7.90 77.34 -86.19
C SER A 616 6.44 77.62 -86.54
N THR A 617 5.78 78.50 -85.78
CA THR A 617 4.64 79.32 -86.24
C THR A 617 4.15 80.23 -85.11
N GLY A 618 4.13 81.54 -85.35
CA GLY A 618 3.46 82.57 -84.53
C GLY A 618 4.43 83.62 -83.96
N SER A 619 4.89 84.59 -84.76
CA SER A 619 4.31 85.96 -84.91
C SER A 619 4.92 86.92 -83.88
N SER A 620 5.79 87.90 -84.21
CA SER A 620 5.48 89.21 -84.84
C SER A 620 4.31 89.90 -84.12
N GLU A 621 4.32 91.15 -83.66
CA GLU A 621 5.06 92.36 -84.06
C GLU A 621 4.63 93.51 -83.10
N LYS A 622 5.43 94.60 -83.05
CA LYS A 622 5.13 95.99 -82.57
C LYS A 622 5.14 96.23 -81.05
N VAL A 623 5.81 97.24 -80.46
CA VAL A 623 6.52 98.46 -80.92
C VAL A 623 7.83 98.57 -80.15
#